data_AF-A0A9X6TGL4-F1
#
_entry.id   AF-A0A9X6TGL4-F1
#
_cell.length_a   1.000
_cell.length_b   1.000
_cell.length_c   1.000
_cell.angle_alpha   90.00
_cell.angle_beta   90.00
_cell.angle_gamma   90.00
#
_symmetry.space_group_name_H-M   'P 1'
#
loop_
_entity.id
_entity.type
_entity.pdbx_description
1 polymer ?
#
loop_
_entity_poly.entity_id
_entity_poly.type
_entity_poly.pdbx_seq_one_letter_code
_entity_poly.pdbx_strand_id
1 'polypeptide(L)'
;MQKLGQKVASLTNTISDFKQWEKNYMVSLNRCKNIFLVGEAKVKDVCNKKMLIDKHTNEEFCPHCKMIEQEDQRLAEETLVIKQTSKVIHLYDAFADNSLINDKLKKATFDNYNPTNENLARAKREMQHFAETFNPKDPESKVITGLYGIGKSHLCVAVTKVLMKKGYSALFIQMNKLFTKIKSTWNRNSELTEDKLMELLATVDVLVIDDLGAEFTERDKEGITWKKTKTNEIIDSRVGRSTLYTSNFTISELAEMYGEREFSRMMENATKLEMAGENHRLRHFKKEE
;
A
#
# COMPACT_ATOMS: atom_id res chain seq x y z
N MET A 1 38.15 -17.50 12.40
CA MET A 1 38.78 -16.38 13.13
C MET A 1 39.57 -15.53 12.14
N GLN A 2 38.98 -14.43 11.64
CA GLN A 2 39.65 -13.50 10.72
C GLN A 2 39.69 -12.13 11.42
N LYS A 3 40.90 -11.61 11.64
CA LYS A 3 41.16 -10.31 12.29
C LYS A 3 40.75 -9.18 11.34
N LEU A 4 39.70 -8.44 11.69
CA LEU A 4 39.39 -7.14 11.10
C LEU A 4 40.44 -6.12 11.56
N GLY A 5 41.29 -5.69 10.64
CA GLY A 5 42.27 -4.63 10.86
C GLY A 5 41.56 -3.28 11.01
N GLN A 6 41.59 -2.71 12.21
CA GLN A 6 41.19 -1.34 12.47
C GLN A 6 42.15 -0.38 11.73
N LYS A 7 41.67 0.25 10.66
CA LYS A 7 42.23 1.52 10.20
C LYS A 7 41.73 2.61 11.14
N VAL A 8 42.54 2.93 12.15
CA VAL A 8 42.35 4.15 12.95
C VAL A 8 42.52 5.33 12.00
N ALA A 9 41.48 6.15 11.86
CA ALA A 9 41.51 7.36 11.05
C ALA A 9 42.69 8.24 11.46
N SER A 10 43.46 8.71 10.48
CA SER A 10 44.65 9.52 10.69
C SER A 10 44.33 10.83 11.41
N LEU A 11 45.07 11.11 12.48
CA LEU A 11 45.01 12.27 13.39
C LEU A 11 45.22 13.66 12.76
N THR A 12 45.29 13.77 11.43
CA THR A 12 45.66 15.00 10.72
C THR A 12 44.47 15.84 10.23
N ASN A 13 43.27 15.27 10.11
CA ASN A 13 42.07 16.02 9.68
C ASN A 13 41.32 16.75 10.83
N THR A 14 41.79 16.64 12.08
CA THR A 14 41.06 17.12 13.27
C THR A 14 41.47 18.51 13.77
N ILE A 15 42.60 19.07 13.33
CA ILE A 15 43.13 20.33 13.91
C ILE A 15 42.42 21.59 13.38
N SER A 16 41.97 21.59 12.11
CA SER A 16 41.20 22.70 11.54
C SER A 16 39.82 22.83 12.17
N ASP A 17 39.14 21.69 12.38
CA ASP A 17 37.81 21.64 12.97
C ASP A 17 37.83 22.09 14.44
N PHE A 18 38.92 21.79 15.17
CA PHE A 18 39.06 22.17 16.58
C PHE A 18 39.13 23.69 16.80
N LYS A 19 39.88 24.42 15.96
CA LYS A 19 39.97 25.90 16.04
C LYS A 19 38.66 26.60 15.66
N GLN A 20 37.88 26.00 14.76
CA GLN A 20 36.55 26.48 14.41
C GLN A 20 35.56 26.27 15.57
N TRP A 21 35.71 25.16 16.30
CA TRP A 21 34.84 24.76 17.39
C TRP A 21 34.99 25.65 18.64
N GLU A 22 36.22 26.02 19.01
CA GLU A 22 36.49 26.96 20.10
C GLU A 22 35.90 28.36 19.85
N LYS A 23 35.73 28.76 18.58
CA LYS A 23 35.09 30.04 18.26
C LYS A 23 33.61 30.03 18.59
N ASN A 24 32.91 28.93 18.31
CA ASN A 24 31.44 28.88 18.34
C ASN A 24 30.88 28.31 19.66
N TYR A 25 31.66 27.51 20.39
CA TYR A 25 31.20 26.83 21.60
C TYR A 25 32.09 27.11 22.81
N MET A 26 31.50 27.02 24.00
CA MET A 26 32.22 27.07 25.29
C MET A 26 31.80 25.89 26.16
N VAL A 27 32.71 25.43 27.03
CA VAL A 27 32.45 24.28 27.90
C VAL A 27 31.55 24.71 29.07
N SER A 28 30.45 24.00 29.27
CA SER A 28 29.59 24.19 30.44
C SER A 28 30.21 23.62 31.72
N LEU A 29 29.87 24.22 32.85
CA LEU A 29 30.13 23.67 34.19
C LEU A 29 29.23 22.47 34.52
N ASN A 30 28.09 22.36 33.84
CA ASN A 30 27.13 21.28 34.00
C ASN A 30 27.58 20.03 33.24
N ARG A 31 27.17 18.87 33.76
CA ARG A 31 27.24 17.60 33.06
C ARG A 31 25.84 17.15 32.68
N CYS A 32 25.77 16.45 31.55
CA CYS A 32 24.53 15.86 31.09
C CYS A 32 23.98 14.92 32.17
N LYS A 33 22.65 14.81 32.25
CA LYS A 33 21.92 13.88 33.14
C LYS A 33 20.87 13.07 32.38
N ASN A 34 21.00 13.01 31.05
CA ASN A 34 20.01 12.37 30.21
C ASN A 34 19.96 10.87 30.51
N ILE A 35 18.76 10.30 30.63
CA ILE A 35 18.58 8.90 31.05
C ILE A 35 18.21 8.08 29.82
N PHE A 36 19.01 7.06 29.53
CA PHE A 36 18.74 6.08 28.48
C PHE A 36 18.15 4.81 29.11
N LEU A 37 17.18 4.21 28.42
CA LEU A 37 16.65 2.90 28.77
C LEU A 37 17.33 1.87 27.86
N VAL A 38 18.11 0.97 28.45
CA VAL A 38 18.92 0.01 27.68
C VAL A 38 18.45 -1.43 27.96
N GLY A 39 18.16 -2.16 26.88
CA GLY A 39 17.80 -3.57 26.91
C GLY A 39 16.38 -3.88 27.40
N GLU A 40 15.99 -5.15 27.29
CA GLU A 40 14.64 -5.64 27.68
C GLU A 40 14.34 -5.48 29.17
N ALA A 41 15.38 -5.49 30.01
CA ALA A 41 15.28 -5.28 31.45
C ALA A 41 15.09 -3.80 31.87
N LYS A 42 15.00 -2.86 30.91
CA LYS A 42 14.82 -1.41 31.14
C LYS A 42 15.81 -0.83 32.15
N VAL A 43 17.09 -1.20 32.04
CA VAL A 43 18.13 -0.64 32.89
C VAL A 43 18.28 0.84 32.55
N LYS A 44 18.24 1.69 33.58
CA LYS A 44 18.44 3.14 33.45
C LYS A 44 19.93 3.43 33.46
N ASP A 45 20.47 3.87 32.32
CA ASP A 45 21.82 4.43 32.25
C ASP A 45 21.73 5.96 32.19
N VAL A 46 22.63 6.65 32.88
CA VAL A 46 22.62 8.12 32.97
C VAL A 46 23.84 8.65 32.23
N CYS A 47 23.62 9.45 31.19
CA CYS A 47 24.67 10.19 30.54
C CYS A 47 25.41 11.07 31.55
N ASN A 48 26.74 11.18 31.45
CA ASN A 48 27.55 12.02 32.32
C ASN A 48 28.66 12.78 31.54
N LYS A 49 28.39 13.05 30.26
CA LYS A 49 29.32 13.77 29.37
C LYS A 49 29.28 15.28 29.63
N LYS A 50 30.38 15.96 29.28
CA LYS A 50 30.46 17.42 29.37
C LYS A 50 29.46 18.06 28.42
N MET A 51 28.80 19.11 28.89
CA MET A 51 27.91 19.92 28.06
C MET A 51 28.68 21.10 27.46
N LEU A 52 28.12 21.66 26.39
CA LEU A 52 28.61 22.87 25.74
C LEU A 52 27.53 23.92 25.74
N ILE A 53 27.94 25.18 25.68
CA ILE A 53 27.08 26.32 25.44
C ILE A 53 27.42 26.88 24.05
N ASP A 54 26.43 27.01 23.19
CA ASP A 54 26.55 27.71 21.92
C ASP A 54 26.64 29.22 22.18
N LYS A 55 27.69 29.90 21.68
CA LYS A 55 27.90 31.32 21.98
C LYS A 55 26.92 32.25 21.28
N HIS A 56 26.22 31.79 20.25
CA HIS A 56 25.27 32.59 19.48
C HIS A 56 23.86 32.48 20.07
N THR A 57 23.45 31.28 20.46
CA THR A 57 22.09 31.03 21.01
C THR A 57 22.06 31.01 22.53
N ASN A 58 23.23 30.91 23.19
CA ASN A 58 23.39 30.70 24.62
C ASN A 58 22.70 29.42 25.13
N GLU A 59 22.42 28.46 24.23
CA GLU A 59 21.83 27.16 24.58
C GLU A 59 22.88 26.19 25.06
N GLU A 60 22.56 25.49 26.15
CA GLU A 60 23.39 24.45 26.73
C GLU A 60 22.95 23.06 26.24
N PHE A 61 23.85 22.27 25.68
CA PHE A 61 23.55 20.95 25.14
C PHE A 61 24.66 19.93 25.35
N CYS A 62 24.31 18.65 25.29
CA CYS A 62 25.27 17.54 25.32
C CYS A 62 25.54 17.04 23.88
N PRO A 63 26.77 17.20 23.34
CA PRO A 63 27.08 16.79 21.96
C PRO A 63 26.87 15.30 21.72
N HIS A 64 27.16 14.48 22.73
CA HIS A 64 26.97 13.03 22.66
C HIS A 64 25.49 12.65 22.56
N CYS A 65 24.63 13.22 23.40
CA CYS A 65 23.19 12.95 23.35
C CYS A 65 22.56 13.49 22.07
N LYS A 66 23.01 14.67 21.59
CA LYS A 66 22.52 15.25 20.33
C LYS A 66 22.85 14.37 19.12
N MET A 67 24.06 13.79 19.09
CA MET A 67 24.46 12.84 18.06
C MET A 67 23.66 11.53 18.13
N ILE A 68 23.43 10.98 19.33
CA ILE A 68 22.59 9.78 19.51
C ILE A 68 21.16 10.06 19.05
N GLU A 69 20.56 11.18 19.44
CA GLU A 69 19.21 11.56 19.04
C GLU A 69 19.07 11.65 17.51
N GLN A 70 20.04 12.28 16.83
CA GLN A 70 20.07 12.35 15.37
C GLN A 70 20.15 10.96 14.73
N GLU A 71 20.97 10.07 15.28
CA GLU A 71 21.13 8.72 14.75
C GLU A 71 19.93 7.81 15.04
N ASP A 72 19.29 7.96 16.19
CA ASP A 72 18.03 7.30 16.53
C ASP A 72 16.88 7.75 15.61
N GLN A 73 16.80 9.06 15.32
CA GLN A 73 15.85 9.60 14.33
C GLN A 73 16.09 8.98 12.95
N ARG A 74 17.36 8.94 12.50
CA ARG A 74 17.72 8.34 11.22
C ARG A 74 17.36 6.85 11.16
N LEU A 75 17.68 6.08 12.20
CA LEU A 75 17.33 4.65 12.30
C LEU A 75 15.82 4.43 12.33
N ALA A 76 15.06 5.31 12.99
CA ALA A 76 13.60 5.25 13.00
C ALA A 76 13.02 5.47 11.59
N GLU A 77 13.53 6.46 10.85
CA GLU A 77 13.18 6.71 9.45
C GLU A 77 13.53 5.52 8.55
N GLU A 78 14.76 5.00 8.63
CA GLU A 78 15.20 3.81 7.88
C GLU A 78 14.32 2.59 8.21
N THR A 79 13.99 2.38 9.49
CA THR A 79 13.11 1.28 9.93
C THR A 79 11.69 1.44 9.39
N LEU A 80 11.16 2.66 9.31
CA LEU A 80 9.85 2.92 8.71
C LEU A 80 9.86 2.58 7.22
N VAL A 81 10.90 2.98 6.49
CA VAL A 81 11.07 2.65 5.06
C VAL A 81 11.19 1.15 4.86
N ILE A 82 11.97 0.45 5.68
CA ILE A 82 12.09 -1.02 5.63
C ILE A 82 10.76 -1.68 5.94
N LYS A 83 10.03 -1.24 6.99
CA LYS A 83 8.70 -1.78 7.31
C LYS A 83 7.70 -1.58 6.17
N GLN A 84 7.69 -0.40 5.55
CA GLN A 84 6.85 -0.10 4.39
C GLN A 84 7.21 -1.01 3.22
N THR A 85 8.51 -1.10 2.89
CA THR A 85 9.01 -1.94 1.81
C THR A 85 8.70 -3.41 2.05
N SER A 86 8.92 -3.93 3.25
CA SER A 86 8.57 -5.30 3.64
C SER A 86 7.07 -5.55 3.64
N LYS A 87 6.23 -4.57 4.03
CA LYS A 87 4.77 -4.69 3.91
C LYS A 87 4.34 -4.75 2.44
N VAL A 88 4.94 -3.94 1.57
CA VAL A 88 4.70 -3.94 0.12
C VAL A 88 5.17 -5.26 -0.51
N ILE A 89 6.34 -5.77 -0.12
CA ILE A 89 6.86 -7.08 -0.57
C ILE A 89 5.94 -8.21 -0.08
N HIS A 90 5.57 -8.26 1.19
CA HIS A 90 4.64 -9.27 1.71
C HIS A 90 3.26 -9.21 1.02
N LEU A 91 2.78 -8.01 0.70
CA LEU A 91 1.56 -7.84 -0.10
C LEU A 91 1.73 -8.33 -1.53
N TYR A 92 2.90 -8.09 -2.14
CA TYR A 92 3.26 -8.60 -3.45
C TYR A 92 3.33 -10.13 -3.47
N ASP A 93 3.94 -10.73 -2.47
CA ASP A 93 4.01 -12.19 -2.33
C ASP A 93 2.61 -12.75 -2.05
N ALA A 94 1.81 -12.10 -1.20
CA ALA A 94 0.41 -12.46 -1.02
C ALA A 94 -0.41 -12.33 -2.32
N PHE A 95 -0.10 -11.36 -3.17
CA PHE A 95 -0.69 -11.15 -4.49
C PHE A 95 -0.20 -12.18 -5.53
N ALA A 96 1.04 -12.68 -5.39
CA ALA A 96 1.69 -13.60 -6.34
C ALA A 96 1.46 -15.08 -6.01
N ASP A 97 1.53 -15.45 -4.73
CA ASP A 97 1.44 -16.83 -4.22
C ASP A 97 0.01 -17.26 -3.91
N ASN A 98 -0.89 -16.34 -3.54
CA ASN A 98 -2.29 -16.69 -3.42
C ASN A 98 -2.93 -16.68 -4.81
N SER A 99 -3.66 -17.75 -5.11
CA SER A 99 -4.50 -18.04 -6.28
C SER A 99 -5.60 -16.97 -6.59
N LEU A 100 -5.38 -15.68 -6.29
CA LEU A 100 -6.33 -14.58 -6.47
C LEU A 100 -6.36 -14.08 -7.92
N ILE A 101 -5.26 -14.23 -8.66
CA ILE A 101 -5.11 -13.68 -10.02
C ILE A 101 -4.71 -14.79 -11.00
N ASN A 102 -5.37 -14.83 -12.16
CA ASN A 102 -5.01 -15.75 -13.24
C ASN A 102 -3.63 -15.37 -13.82
N ASP A 103 -2.81 -16.36 -14.19
CA ASP A 103 -1.48 -16.16 -14.77
C ASP A 103 -1.44 -15.18 -15.97
N LYS A 104 -2.52 -15.09 -16.75
CA LYS A 104 -2.63 -14.07 -17.81
C LYS A 104 -2.61 -12.65 -17.24
N LEU A 105 -3.34 -12.41 -16.17
CA LEU A 105 -3.37 -11.11 -15.49
C LEU A 105 -2.06 -10.83 -14.74
N LYS A 106 -1.34 -11.85 -14.25
CA LYS A 106 0.01 -11.67 -13.68
C LYS A 106 0.98 -10.99 -14.67
N LYS A 107 0.78 -11.14 -15.98
CA LYS A 107 1.58 -10.47 -17.02
C LYS A 107 0.98 -9.15 -17.52
N ALA A 108 -0.21 -8.75 -17.06
CA ALA A 108 -0.88 -7.53 -17.50
C ALA A 108 -0.08 -6.26 -17.13
N THR A 109 0.09 -5.37 -18.10
CA THR A 109 0.76 -4.06 -17.99
C THR A 109 0.06 -3.08 -18.93
N PHE A 110 0.33 -1.78 -18.80
CA PHE A 110 -0.19 -0.82 -19.77
C PHE A 110 0.40 -1.05 -21.16
N ASP A 111 1.67 -1.47 -21.27
CA ASP A 111 2.36 -1.64 -22.54
C ASP A 111 1.77 -2.76 -23.39
N ASN A 112 1.40 -3.88 -22.75
CA ASN A 112 0.76 -5.01 -23.43
C ASN A 112 -0.78 -4.95 -23.46
N TYR A 113 -1.38 -3.83 -23.08
CA TYR A 113 -2.79 -3.56 -23.34
C TYR A 113 -2.94 -2.83 -24.68
N ASN A 114 -3.51 -3.52 -25.68
CA ASN A 114 -3.71 -3.00 -27.03
C ASN A 114 -5.19 -2.64 -27.25
N PRO A 115 -5.61 -1.37 -27.07
CA PRO A 115 -6.99 -0.96 -27.24
C PRO A 115 -7.43 -1.13 -28.70
N THR A 116 -8.68 -1.51 -28.90
CA THR A 116 -9.24 -1.79 -30.25
C THR A 116 -10.07 -0.66 -30.81
N ASN A 117 -10.39 0.34 -29.99
CA ASN A 117 -11.14 1.53 -30.36
C ASN A 117 -10.74 2.71 -29.44
N GLU A 118 -11.25 3.90 -29.76
CA GLU A 118 -10.91 5.13 -29.04
C GLU A 118 -11.44 5.15 -27.60
N ASN A 119 -12.60 4.53 -27.33
CA ASN A 119 -13.14 4.42 -25.97
C ASN A 119 -12.16 3.63 -25.05
N LEU A 120 -11.67 2.49 -25.52
CA LEU A 120 -10.69 1.68 -24.79
C LEU A 120 -9.31 2.36 -24.69
N ALA A 121 -8.91 3.14 -25.70
CA ALA A 121 -7.68 3.93 -25.67
C ALA A 121 -7.77 5.09 -24.66
N ARG A 122 -8.92 5.75 -24.58
CA ARG A 122 -9.23 6.73 -23.55
C ARG A 122 -9.20 6.10 -22.16
N ALA A 123 -9.86 4.96 -21.96
CA ALA A 123 -9.84 4.25 -20.68
C ALA A 123 -8.41 3.88 -20.24
N LYS A 124 -7.56 3.43 -21.18
CA LYS A 124 -6.13 3.20 -20.91
C LYS A 124 -5.44 4.47 -20.40
N ARG A 125 -5.60 5.60 -21.10
CA ARG A 125 -4.98 6.89 -20.71
C ARG A 125 -5.45 7.38 -19.35
N GLU A 126 -6.75 7.28 -19.05
CA GLU A 126 -7.29 7.69 -17.75
C GLU A 126 -6.74 6.82 -16.61
N MET A 127 -6.61 5.50 -16.83
CA MET A 127 -6.03 4.59 -15.83
C MET A 127 -4.52 4.78 -15.66
N GLN A 128 -3.79 5.10 -16.73
CA GLN A 128 -2.38 5.49 -16.66
C GLN A 128 -2.21 6.78 -15.86
N HIS A 129 -3.01 7.79 -16.17
CA HIS A 129 -3.01 9.06 -15.45
C HIS A 129 -3.26 8.86 -13.96
N PHE A 130 -4.29 8.09 -13.60
CA PHE A 130 -4.58 7.73 -12.20
C PHE A 130 -3.36 7.14 -11.49
N ALA A 131 -2.65 6.20 -12.11
CA ALA A 131 -1.46 5.58 -11.51
C ALA A 131 -0.26 6.56 -11.38
N GLU A 132 -0.13 7.47 -12.33
CA GLU A 132 0.93 8.49 -12.35
C GLU A 132 0.71 9.59 -11.31
N THR A 133 -0.53 10.03 -11.13
CA THR A 133 -0.89 11.12 -10.21
C THR A 133 -1.39 10.67 -8.84
N PHE A 134 -1.47 9.34 -8.61
CA PHE A 134 -1.94 8.78 -7.35
C PHE A 134 -1.30 9.42 -6.11
N ASN A 135 -2.15 9.87 -5.19
CA ASN A 135 -1.78 10.46 -3.92
C ASN A 135 -2.67 9.89 -2.81
N PRO A 136 -2.12 9.19 -1.80
CA PRO A 136 -2.94 8.61 -0.72
C PRO A 136 -3.61 9.68 0.16
N LYS A 137 -3.19 10.94 0.11
CA LYS A 137 -3.82 12.06 0.82
C LYS A 137 -5.02 12.66 0.08
N ASP A 138 -5.19 12.32 -1.19
CA ASP A 138 -6.30 12.76 -2.04
C ASP A 138 -6.94 11.53 -2.70
N PRO A 139 -7.75 10.77 -1.94
CA PRO A 139 -8.21 9.45 -2.36
C PRO A 139 -9.24 9.56 -3.49
N GLU A 140 -8.85 9.12 -4.68
CA GLU A 140 -9.77 8.94 -5.81
C GLU A 140 -10.17 7.46 -5.96
N SER A 141 -11.45 7.19 -6.14
CA SER A 141 -11.97 5.85 -6.49
C SER A 141 -12.53 5.84 -7.91
N LYS A 142 -12.59 4.67 -8.55
CA LYS A 142 -13.20 4.52 -9.87
C LYS A 142 -14.05 3.27 -9.97
N VAL A 143 -15.18 3.37 -10.67
CA VAL A 143 -16.00 2.21 -11.07
C VAL A 143 -15.91 2.03 -12.56
N ILE A 144 -15.35 0.89 -12.94
CA ILE A 144 -15.03 0.55 -14.32
C ILE A 144 -16.08 -0.44 -14.80
N THR A 145 -17.01 0.03 -15.63
CA THR A 145 -18.13 -0.78 -16.14
C THR A 145 -17.92 -1.15 -17.59
N GLY A 146 -18.50 -2.26 -18.03
CA GLY A 146 -18.52 -2.66 -19.44
C GLY A 146 -18.62 -4.16 -19.61
N LEU A 147 -18.72 -4.65 -20.84
CA LEU A 147 -18.89 -6.08 -21.11
C LEU A 147 -17.65 -6.93 -20.77
N TYR A 148 -17.84 -8.25 -20.76
CA TYR A 148 -16.78 -9.22 -20.51
C TYR A 148 -15.67 -9.15 -21.56
N GLY A 149 -14.43 -9.36 -21.10
CA GLY A 149 -13.30 -9.54 -22.01
C GLY A 149 -12.94 -8.28 -22.82
N ILE A 150 -13.16 -7.09 -22.26
CA ILE A 150 -12.66 -5.83 -22.84
C ILE A 150 -11.43 -5.27 -22.10
N GLY A 151 -10.98 -5.95 -21.04
CA GLY A 151 -9.71 -5.64 -20.35
C GLY A 151 -9.79 -4.76 -19.10
N LYS A 152 -10.96 -4.62 -18.47
CA LYS A 152 -11.13 -3.91 -17.18
C LYS A 152 -10.11 -4.36 -16.12
N SER A 153 -10.11 -5.65 -15.81
CA SER A 153 -9.18 -6.26 -14.83
C SER A 153 -7.71 -6.10 -15.24
N HIS A 154 -7.41 -6.09 -16.55
CA HIS A 154 -6.06 -5.90 -17.06
C HIS A 154 -5.55 -4.50 -16.73
N LEU A 155 -6.36 -3.47 -16.99
CA LEU A 155 -6.00 -2.08 -16.67
C LEU A 155 -5.83 -1.89 -15.16
N CYS A 156 -6.69 -2.48 -14.33
CA CYS A 156 -6.53 -2.39 -12.87
C CYS A 156 -5.23 -3.07 -12.39
N VAL A 157 -4.88 -4.25 -12.90
CA VAL A 157 -3.61 -4.90 -12.54
C VAL A 157 -2.40 -4.10 -13.05
N ALA A 158 -2.52 -3.43 -14.19
CA ALA A 158 -1.48 -2.52 -14.66
C ALA A 158 -1.28 -1.34 -13.70
N VAL A 159 -2.37 -0.75 -13.18
CA VAL A 159 -2.32 0.28 -12.13
C VAL A 159 -1.59 -0.24 -10.90
N THR A 160 -2.00 -1.40 -10.34
CA THR A 160 -1.39 -1.90 -9.10
C THR A 160 0.11 -2.07 -9.24
N LYS A 161 0.58 -2.58 -10.37
CA LYS A 161 2.03 -2.71 -10.63
C LYS A 161 2.77 -1.39 -10.69
N VAL A 162 2.19 -0.36 -11.30
CA VAL A 162 2.80 0.98 -11.33
C VAL A 162 2.88 1.55 -9.91
N LEU A 163 1.81 1.43 -9.13
CA LEU A 163 1.77 1.92 -7.76
C LEU A 163 2.76 1.19 -6.85
N MET A 164 2.85 -0.12 -6.96
CA MET A 164 3.84 -0.92 -6.22
C MET A 164 5.28 -0.54 -6.56
N LYS A 165 5.57 -0.26 -7.84
CA LYS A 165 6.89 0.27 -8.25
C LYS A 165 7.20 1.64 -7.66
N LYS A 166 6.17 2.45 -7.37
CA LYS A 166 6.29 3.76 -6.70
C LYS A 166 6.34 3.65 -5.17
N GLY A 167 6.32 2.42 -4.61
CA GLY A 167 6.39 2.17 -3.17
C GLY A 167 5.03 2.17 -2.45
N TYR A 168 3.92 2.27 -3.17
CA TYR A 168 2.58 2.21 -2.58
C TYR A 168 2.11 0.76 -2.45
N SER A 169 1.32 0.50 -1.41
CA SER A 169 0.66 -0.78 -1.22
C SER A 169 -0.60 -0.88 -2.10
N ALA A 170 -0.63 -1.87 -2.97
CA ALA A 170 -1.79 -2.14 -3.83
C ALA A 170 -2.16 -3.61 -3.79
N LEU A 171 -3.47 -3.90 -3.76
CA LEU A 171 -4.00 -5.26 -3.73
C LEU A 171 -5.08 -5.41 -4.79
N PHE A 172 -5.07 -6.52 -5.53
CA PHE A 172 -6.14 -6.90 -6.43
C PHE A 172 -6.81 -8.16 -5.92
N ILE A 173 -8.13 -8.17 -5.91
CA ILE A 173 -8.89 -9.34 -5.50
C ILE A 173 -10.17 -9.49 -6.32
N GLN A 174 -10.41 -10.71 -6.79
CA GLN A 174 -11.68 -11.08 -7.38
C GLN A 174 -12.69 -11.39 -6.27
N MET A 175 -13.89 -10.82 -6.36
CA MET A 175 -14.87 -10.86 -5.26
C MET A 175 -15.25 -12.29 -4.85
N ASN A 176 -15.52 -13.17 -5.81
CA ASN A 176 -15.80 -14.59 -5.53
C ASN A 176 -14.65 -15.30 -4.81
N LYS A 177 -13.39 -14.99 -5.16
CA LYS A 177 -12.22 -15.58 -4.50
C LYS A 177 -12.01 -15.03 -3.10
N LEU A 178 -12.34 -13.76 -2.87
CA LEU A 178 -12.34 -13.17 -1.54
C LEU A 178 -13.27 -13.94 -0.61
N PHE A 179 -14.50 -14.19 -1.04
CA PHE A 179 -15.45 -14.97 -0.24
C PHE A 179 -14.97 -16.39 0.04
N THR A 180 -14.40 -17.08 -0.95
CA THR A 180 -13.79 -18.40 -0.73
C THR A 180 -12.65 -18.32 0.29
N LYS A 181 -11.80 -17.29 0.21
CA LYS A 181 -10.69 -17.09 1.15
C LYS A 181 -11.19 -16.80 2.56
N ILE A 182 -12.20 -15.94 2.73
CA ILE A 182 -12.82 -15.67 4.02
C ILE A 182 -13.33 -16.98 4.64
N LYS A 183 -14.13 -17.76 3.89
CA LYS A 183 -14.61 -19.06 4.37
C LYS A 183 -13.48 -20.03 4.73
N SER A 184 -12.37 -20.00 4.00
CA SER A 184 -11.21 -20.86 4.30
C SER A 184 -10.54 -20.53 5.63
N THR A 185 -10.64 -19.28 6.12
CA THR A 185 -10.06 -18.87 7.41
C THR A 185 -10.78 -19.47 8.62
N TRP A 186 -12.00 -20.00 8.44
CA TRP A 186 -12.75 -20.68 9.50
C TRP A 186 -12.20 -22.07 9.84
N ASN A 187 -11.29 -22.59 9.01
CA ASN A 187 -10.56 -23.80 9.34
C ASN A 187 -9.56 -23.52 10.46
N ARG A 188 -9.57 -24.34 11.53
CA ARG A 188 -8.70 -24.20 12.70
C ARG A 188 -7.20 -24.24 12.38
N ASN A 189 -6.83 -24.79 11.22
CA ASN A 189 -5.45 -24.88 10.73
C ASN A 189 -5.07 -23.77 9.73
N SER A 190 -5.89 -22.73 9.56
CA SER A 190 -5.58 -21.63 8.65
C SER A 190 -4.46 -20.74 9.23
N GLU A 191 -3.41 -20.51 8.44
CA GLU A 191 -2.34 -19.58 8.79
C GLU A 191 -2.80 -18.10 8.75
N LEU A 192 -3.89 -17.82 8.03
CA LEU A 192 -4.48 -16.49 7.89
C LEU A 192 -5.86 -16.45 8.56
N THR A 193 -6.07 -15.47 9.43
CA THR A 193 -7.38 -15.22 10.07
C THR A 193 -8.21 -14.25 9.23
N GLU A 194 -9.54 -14.28 9.43
CA GLU A 194 -10.46 -13.33 8.81
C GLU A 194 -10.08 -11.88 9.16
N ASP A 195 -9.85 -11.59 10.44
CA ASP A 195 -9.49 -10.25 10.92
C ASP A 195 -8.25 -9.70 10.21
N LYS A 196 -7.21 -10.53 10.06
CA LYS A 196 -5.96 -10.13 9.40
C LYS A 196 -6.16 -9.89 7.91
N LEU A 197 -7.03 -10.66 7.26
CA LEU A 197 -7.42 -10.43 5.86
C LEU A 197 -8.20 -9.11 5.72
N MET A 198 -9.15 -8.85 6.61
CA MET A 198 -9.94 -7.61 6.60
C MET A 198 -9.07 -6.39 6.89
N GLU A 199 -8.14 -6.47 7.85
CA GLU A 199 -7.15 -5.42 8.12
C GLU A 199 -6.26 -5.14 6.90
N LEU A 200 -5.85 -6.19 6.17
CA LEU A 200 -5.08 -6.04 4.95
C LEU A 200 -5.88 -5.27 3.89
N LEU A 201 -7.14 -5.68 3.66
CA LEU A 201 -8.04 -5.03 2.72
C LEU A 201 -8.33 -3.58 3.11
N ALA A 202 -8.44 -3.27 4.40
CA ALA A 202 -8.71 -1.92 4.90
C ALA A 202 -7.49 -0.98 4.79
N THR A 203 -6.27 -1.50 4.97
CA THR A 203 -5.07 -0.67 5.15
C THR A 203 -4.22 -0.44 3.90
N VAL A 204 -4.43 -1.18 2.80
CA VAL A 204 -3.71 -0.93 1.54
C VAL A 204 -4.09 0.43 0.94
N ASP A 205 -3.12 1.10 0.34
CA ASP A 205 -3.31 2.41 -0.29
C ASP A 205 -4.32 2.33 -1.43
N VAL A 206 -4.24 1.29 -2.26
CA VAL A 206 -5.21 1.00 -3.32
C VAL A 206 -5.70 -0.44 -3.28
N LEU A 207 -7.01 -0.62 -3.23
CA LEU A 207 -7.66 -1.91 -3.40
C LEU A 207 -8.35 -1.97 -4.76
N VAL A 208 -8.15 -3.05 -5.51
CA VAL A 208 -8.95 -3.39 -6.67
C VAL A 208 -9.91 -4.52 -6.30
N ILE A 209 -11.19 -4.23 -6.42
CA ILE A 209 -12.29 -5.19 -6.33
C ILE A 209 -12.72 -5.54 -7.76
N ASP A 210 -12.42 -6.78 -8.17
CA ASP A 210 -12.74 -7.26 -9.52
C ASP A 210 -14.06 -8.05 -9.53
N ASP A 211 -14.86 -7.78 -10.57
CA ASP A 211 -16.13 -8.42 -10.86
C ASP A 211 -17.22 -8.18 -9.80
N LEU A 212 -17.34 -6.92 -9.36
CA LEU A 212 -18.37 -6.45 -8.44
C LEU A 212 -19.77 -6.70 -9.02
N GLY A 213 -20.66 -7.30 -8.21
CA GLY A 213 -22.01 -7.68 -8.59
C GLY A 213 -22.11 -9.15 -9.03
N ALA A 214 -21.01 -9.81 -9.41
CA ALA A 214 -21.04 -11.21 -9.83
C ALA A 214 -21.53 -12.14 -8.72
N GLU A 215 -21.37 -11.76 -7.46
CA GLU A 215 -21.79 -12.55 -6.30
C GLU A 215 -23.30 -12.73 -6.15
N PHE A 216 -24.09 -11.86 -6.79
CA PHE A 216 -25.56 -11.93 -6.82
C PHE A 216 -26.09 -12.81 -7.95
N THR A 217 -25.22 -13.23 -8.89
CA THR A 217 -25.62 -14.11 -10.00
C THR A 217 -25.72 -15.58 -9.58
N GLU A 218 -25.27 -15.90 -8.37
CA GLU A 218 -25.35 -17.26 -7.85
C GLU A 218 -26.78 -17.63 -7.45
N ARG A 219 -27.15 -18.90 -7.68
CA ARG A 219 -28.51 -19.41 -7.38
C ARG A 219 -28.78 -19.59 -5.88
N ASP A 220 -27.73 -19.58 -5.06
CA ASP A 220 -27.81 -19.73 -3.62
C ASP A 220 -28.16 -18.40 -2.93
N LYS A 221 -29.43 -18.23 -2.57
CA LYS A 221 -29.93 -17.02 -1.93
C LYS A 221 -29.38 -16.80 -0.52
N GLU A 222 -29.03 -17.85 0.21
CA GLU A 222 -28.51 -17.71 1.58
C GLU A 222 -27.08 -17.16 1.58
N GLY A 223 -26.27 -17.56 0.60
CA GLY A 223 -24.93 -17.02 0.41
C GLY A 223 -24.91 -15.53 0.06
N ILE A 224 -25.91 -15.02 -0.66
CA ILE A 224 -25.95 -13.63 -1.15
C ILE A 224 -25.95 -12.62 0.00
N THR A 225 -26.78 -12.84 1.04
CA THR A 225 -26.87 -11.90 2.17
C THR A 225 -25.52 -11.75 2.87
N TRP A 226 -24.86 -12.86 3.18
CA TRP A 226 -23.54 -12.85 3.82
C TRP A 226 -22.49 -12.16 2.94
N LYS A 227 -22.47 -12.44 1.63
CA LYS A 227 -21.55 -11.80 0.67
C LYS A 227 -21.79 -10.28 0.59
N LYS A 228 -23.04 -9.86 0.56
CA LYS A 228 -23.42 -8.44 0.59
C LYS A 228 -22.94 -7.76 1.86
N THR A 229 -23.18 -8.37 3.03
CA THR A 229 -22.69 -7.86 4.32
C THR A 229 -21.17 -7.71 4.33
N LYS A 230 -20.43 -8.74 3.87
CA LYS A 230 -18.96 -8.69 3.82
C LYS A 230 -18.44 -7.64 2.84
N THR A 231 -19.11 -7.47 1.70
CA THR A 231 -18.76 -6.42 0.73
C THR A 231 -18.93 -5.04 1.35
N ASN A 232 -20.04 -4.79 2.04
CA ASN A 232 -20.28 -3.53 2.73
C ASN A 232 -19.23 -3.27 3.82
N GLU A 233 -18.88 -4.28 4.61
CA GLU A 233 -17.83 -4.17 5.65
C GLU A 233 -16.49 -3.74 5.06
N ILE A 234 -16.08 -4.33 3.93
CA ILE A 234 -14.84 -3.95 3.23
C ILE A 234 -14.91 -2.50 2.77
N ILE A 235 -16.03 -2.08 2.20
CA ILE A 235 -16.18 -0.74 1.62
C ILE A 235 -16.21 0.32 2.73
N ASP A 236 -16.97 0.08 3.79
CA ASP A 236 -17.05 0.97 4.95
C ASP A 236 -15.65 1.13 5.60
N SER A 237 -14.86 0.06 5.67
CA SER A 237 -13.48 0.12 6.20
C SER A 237 -12.51 0.95 5.35
N ARG A 238 -12.90 1.25 4.10
CA ARG A 238 -12.08 1.94 3.10
C ARG A 238 -12.59 3.34 2.76
N VAL A 239 -13.56 3.88 3.51
CA VAL A 239 -13.94 5.29 3.39
C VAL A 239 -12.70 6.18 3.57
N GLY A 240 -12.49 7.11 2.64
CA GLY A 240 -11.30 7.94 2.60
C GLY A 240 -10.04 7.26 2.04
N ARG A 241 -10.18 6.10 1.38
CA ARG A 241 -9.10 5.43 0.63
C ARG A 241 -9.51 5.09 -0.80
N SER A 242 -8.54 5.08 -1.70
CA SER A 242 -8.77 4.77 -3.11
C SER A 242 -9.15 3.31 -3.32
N THR A 243 -10.24 3.09 -4.02
CA THR A 243 -10.71 1.75 -4.42
C THR A 243 -11.11 1.75 -5.89
N LEU A 244 -10.61 0.77 -6.64
CA LEU A 244 -10.97 0.55 -8.03
C LEU A 244 -11.92 -0.64 -8.11
N TYR A 245 -13.09 -0.43 -8.68
CA TYR A 245 -14.09 -1.47 -8.87
C TYR A 245 -14.17 -1.82 -10.35
N THR A 246 -14.24 -3.09 -10.69
CA THR A 246 -14.63 -3.52 -12.04
C THR A 246 -15.99 -4.21 -11.97
N SER A 247 -16.85 -3.98 -12.95
CA SER A 247 -18.13 -4.67 -13.04
C SER A 247 -18.55 -4.92 -14.49
N ASN A 248 -19.32 -5.99 -14.69
CA ASN A 248 -20.02 -6.26 -15.94
C ASN A 248 -21.44 -5.67 -15.95
N PHE A 249 -21.89 -5.15 -14.82
CA PHE A 249 -23.17 -4.47 -14.65
C PHE A 249 -23.00 -2.96 -14.84
N THR A 250 -24.08 -2.32 -15.23
CA THR A 250 -24.22 -0.87 -15.24
C THR A 250 -24.33 -0.33 -13.80
N ILE A 251 -24.11 0.97 -13.66
CA ILE A 251 -24.26 1.67 -12.38
C ILE A 251 -25.68 1.50 -11.79
N SER A 252 -26.71 1.56 -12.65
CA SER A 252 -28.10 1.40 -12.21
C SER A 252 -28.40 -0.02 -11.72
N GLU A 253 -27.91 -1.04 -12.42
CA GLU A 253 -28.05 -2.44 -11.97
C GLU A 253 -27.33 -2.67 -10.64
N LEU A 254 -26.12 -2.14 -10.47
CA LEU A 254 -25.39 -2.22 -9.19
C LEU A 254 -26.16 -1.52 -8.06
N ALA A 255 -26.73 -0.35 -8.31
CA ALA A 255 -27.53 0.37 -7.33
C ALA A 255 -28.76 -0.46 -6.88
N GLU A 256 -29.42 -1.15 -7.81
CA GLU A 256 -30.54 -2.05 -7.50
C GLU A 256 -30.09 -3.26 -6.67
N MET A 257 -28.96 -3.88 -7.03
CA MET A 257 -28.45 -5.09 -6.36
C MET A 257 -27.98 -4.80 -4.92
N TYR A 258 -27.24 -3.72 -4.71
CA TYR A 258 -26.74 -3.35 -3.38
C TYR A 258 -27.74 -2.53 -2.57
N GLY A 259 -28.69 -1.87 -3.22
CA GLY A 259 -29.57 -0.88 -2.61
C GLY A 259 -28.96 0.52 -2.68
N GLU A 260 -29.81 1.53 -2.89
CA GLU A 260 -29.43 2.94 -3.09
C GLU A 260 -28.52 3.49 -1.98
N ARG A 261 -28.80 3.14 -0.72
CA ARG A 261 -28.06 3.66 0.42
C ARG A 261 -26.64 3.11 0.46
N GLU A 262 -26.50 1.80 0.29
CA GLU A 262 -25.22 1.10 0.28
C GLU A 262 -24.42 1.56 -0.93
N PHE A 263 -25.04 1.57 -2.12
CA PHE A 263 -24.40 2.00 -3.35
C PHE A 263 -23.91 3.45 -3.27
N SER A 264 -24.71 4.37 -2.73
CA SER A 264 -24.30 5.77 -2.51
C SER A 264 -23.00 5.88 -1.69
N ARG A 265 -22.85 5.08 -0.62
CA ARG A 265 -21.62 5.04 0.19
C ARG A 265 -20.44 4.45 -0.58
N MET A 266 -20.67 3.37 -1.33
CA MET A 266 -19.63 2.78 -2.18
C MET A 266 -19.09 3.80 -3.19
N MET A 267 -19.93 4.73 -3.63
CA MET A 267 -19.65 5.68 -4.71
C MET A 267 -19.30 7.09 -4.26
N GLU A 268 -19.26 7.39 -2.95
CA GLU A 268 -19.14 8.75 -2.40
C GLU A 268 -17.95 9.55 -2.98
N ASN A 269 -16.87 8.87 -3.39
CA ASN A 269 -15.71 9.47 -4.07
C ASN A 269 -15.30 8.70 -5.36
N ALA A 270 -16.24 7.98 -5.98
CA ALA A 270 -15.96 7.15 -7.15
C ALA A 270 -16.37 7.82 -8.45
N THR A 271 -15.45 7.92 -9.41
CA THR A 271 -15.77 8.36 -10.77
C THR A 271 -16.09 7.16 -11.67
N LYS A 272 -17.07 7.31 -12.56
CA LYS A 272 -17.44 6.26 -13.52
C LYS A 272 -16.47 6.26 -14.71
N LEU A 273 -15.94 5.09 -15.06
CA LEU A 273 -15.21 4.85 -16.31
C LEU A 273 -15.90 3.74 -17.11
N GLU A 274 -16.56 4.10 -18.20
CA GLU A 274 -17.25 3.14 -19.05
C GLU A 274 -16.35 2.65 -20.19
N MET A 275 -16.16 1.34 -20.26
CA MET A 275 -15.42 0.66 -21.31
C MET A 275 -16.39 -0.06 -22.25
N ALA A 276 -16.29 0.26 -23.54
CA ALA A 276 -17.09 -0.34 -24.60
C ALA A 276 -16.18 -0.87 -25.71
N GLY A 277 -16.32 -2.14 -26.08
CA GLY A 277 -15.53 -2.76 -27.13
C GLY A 277 -15.81 -4.24 -27.29
N GLU A 278 -15.12 -4.85 -28.25
CA GLU A 278 -15.25 -6.27 -28.54
C GLU A 278 -14.58 -7.14 -27.49
N ASN A 279 -15.16 -8.32 -27.24
CA ASN A 279 -14.60 -9.30 -26.34
C ASN A 279 -13.33 -9.95 -26.95
N HIS A 280 -12.15 -9.53 -26.48
CA HIS A 280 -10.87 -10.06 -26.96
C HIS A 280 -10.70 -11.56 -26.68
N ARG A 281 -11.39 -12.10 -25.66
CA ARG A 281 -11.27 -13.52 -25.28
C ARG A 281 -11.89 -14.45 -26.32
N LEU A 282 -12.80 -13.93 -27.16
CA LEU A 282 -13.51 -14.70 -28.18
C LEU A 282 -12.91 -14.56 -29.59
N ARG A 283 -11.84 -13.78 -29.77
CA ARG A 283 -11.24 -13.53 -31.11
C ARG A 283 -10.76 -14.78 -31.84
N HIS A 284 -10.42 -15.84 -31.11
CA HIS A 284 -9.99 -17.12 -31.68
C HIS A 284 -11.01 -18.24 -31.49
N PHE A 285 -12.21 -17.91 -30.97
CA PHE A 285 -13.27 -18.89 -30.81
C PHE A 285 -13.92 -19.14 -32.18
N LYS A 286 -13.48 -20.19 -32.87
CA LYS A 286 -14.18 -20.69 -34.05
C LYS A 286 -15.47 -21.35 -33.58
N LYS A 287 -16.63 -20.78 -33.90
CA LYS A 287 -17.87 -21.56 -33.92
C LYS A 287 -17.74 -22.52 -35.11
N GLU A 288 -17.71 -23.82 -34.84
CA GLU A 288 -18.02 -24.80 -35.88
C GLU A 288 -19.49 -24.58 -36.26
N GLU A 289 -19.74 -24.40 -37.57
CA GLU A 289 -21.08 -24.29 -38.17
C GLU A 289 -21.77 -25.65 -38.21
#